data_AF-A0A7W1PTF8-F1
#
_entry.id   AF-A0A7W1PTF8-F1
#
_cell.length_a   1.000
_cell.length_b   1.000
_cell.length_c   1.000
_cell.angle_alpha   90.00
_cell.angle_beta   90.00
_cell.angle_gamma   90.00
#
_symmetry.space_group_name_H-M   'P 1'
#
loop_
_entity.id
_entity.type
_entity.pdbx_description
1 polymer ?
#
loop_
_entity_poly.entity_id
_entity_poly.type
_entity_poly.pdbx_seq_one_letter_code
_entity_poly.pdbx_strand_id
1 'polypeptide(L)'
;MSIQNYIPYSLVIPSDSVRSDLFLLIEPFLDNLAYNDSMFLGDENSGYYEVDLTVVEEFIIDLPFLGGLQLFVGGGNVFIQVDIYYFPVIVIEEPSEDRSKFEAYLIVDVAKLRFPHNWLKPVITDSNGNLIEDPNENNYIEITIPFGFSINEKLQFTPLWPGGEVLPLSLPPAMIANTGFIFQINNLYFDFSKVSNIPQADADDRAADFTGFYAESATVILPPSFKIDSSQTTTASIQATDILVGTGGFSGIIALAATNSGDLLHYKLGEFKIALNAFDVVLKKGGIIGSNILGTLIIPGFESSPGVPAKIDILVHIGQNGEFAVTASEANTINVLQSSTFNINIVSISVGRKSGRFYLSVSGSLIIKAQGNVLTQNLPSIDFQKMIIWDNGEIELEGGGFVLPKAITFKLGPVAISVTAIGFGSHEQMNGGILRKYKFFEFSGGISLSPGGIDARGDGIKYYYTSDGLSAHRYIRISGIGIDLIIPGSATADTAALLISGYLSIKNPEGNDPAAGTEYAGGIDFKLPKLKMSGSAAMRMNPNVPAFIVDLGIEMASPVLLGATGLGIYGFRALAGKNYVARKGAANIPEEEQWEIKKAA
;
A
#
# COMPACT_ATOMS: atom_id res chain seq x y z
N MET A 1 -50.06 -43.26 -3.42
CA MET A 1 -49.33 -43.45 -4.68
C MET A 1 -50.14 -44.40 -5.53
N SER A 2 -50.63 -43.95 -6.68
CA SER A 2 -51.17 -44.86 -7.69
C SER A 2 -49.96 -45.59 -8.29
N ILE A 3 -49.96 -46.92 -8.29
CA ILE A 3 -48.94 -47.71 -8.98
C ILE A 3 -49.24 -47.52 -10.47
N GLN A 4 -48.52 -46.61 -11.13
CA GLN A 4 -48.50 -46.56 -12.58
C GLN A 4 -47.71 -47.79 -13.04
N ASN A 5 -48.39 -48.73 -13.68
CA ASN A 5 -47.72 -49.83 -14.37
C ASN A 5 -47.07 -49.21 -15.62
N TYR A 6 -45.73 -49.21 -15.68
CA TYR A 6 -44.99 -48.81 -16.87
C TYR A 6 -44.50 -50.04 -17.62
N ILE A 7 -44.21 -49.88 -18.91
CA ILE A 7 -43.60 -50.91 -19.75
C ILE A 7 -42.12 -50.53 -19.91
N PRO A 8 -41.17 -51.32 -19.36
CA PRO A 8 -39.75 -51.12 -19.61
C PRO A 8 -39.44 -51.12 -21.11
N TYR A 9 -38.61 -50.19 -21.56
CA TYR A 9 -38.30 -50.05 -22.99
C TYR A 9 -37.54 -51.27 -23.53
N SER A 10 -36.80 -51.99 -22.68
CA SER A 10 -36.16 -53.28 -22.99
C SER A 10 -37.14 -54.34 -23.50
N LEU A 11 -38.43 -54.27 -23.13
CA LEU A 11 -39.47 -55.18 -23.60
C LEU A 11 -40.13 -54.72 -24.91
N VAL A 12 -39.92 -53.46 -25.29
CA VAL A 12 -40.52 -52.84 -26.48
C VAL A 12 -39.53 -52.86 -27.65
N ILE A 13 -38.23 -52.68 -27.38
CA ILE A 13 -37.19 -52.68 -28.41
C ILE A 13 -36.72 -54.11 -28.75
N PRO A 14 -36.89 -54.59 -29.98
CA PRO A 14 -36.37 -55.89 -30.37
C PRO A 14 -34.83 -55.85 -30.41
N SER A 15 -34.17 -56.87 -29.84
CA SER A 15 -32.70 -56.93 -29.77
C SER A 15 -32.01 -56.94 -31.14
N ASP A 16 -32.72 -57.27 -32.20
CA ASP A 16 -32.26 -57.27 -33.60
C ASP A 16 -32.47 -55.92 -34.32
N SER A 17 -33.18 -54.98 -33.70
CA SER A 17 -33.44 -53.64 -34.23
C SER A 17 -32.34 -52.62 -33.91
N VAL A 18 -31.42 -52.94 -33.00
CA VAL A 18 -30.25 -52.14 -32.65
C VAL A 18 -29.00 -52.91 -33.04
N ARG A 19 -27.96 -52.23 -33.54
CA ARG A 19 -26.68 -52.89 -33.75
C ARG A 19 -26.19 -53.51 -32.43
N SER A 20 -25.77 -54.77 -32.48
CA SER A 20 -25.38 -55.55 -31.31
C SER A 20 -24.30 -54.90 -30.43
N ASP A 21 -23.40 -54.10 -31.02
CA ASP A 21 -22.36 -53.38 -30.29
C ASP A 21 -22.89 -52.16 -29.53
N LEU A 22 -23.93 -51.50 -30.04
CA LEU A 22 -24.64 -50.43 -29.33
C LEU A 22 -25.63 -50.99 -28.31
N PHE A 23 -26.27 -52.13 -28.60
CA PHE A 23 -27.22 -52.75 -27.69
C PHE A 23 -26.57 -53.09 -26.33
N LEU A 24 -25.38 -53.70 -26.35
CA LEU A 24 -24.61 -54.01 -25.12
C LEU A 24 -24.23 -52.76 -24.31
N LEU A 25 -24.10 -51.60 -24.96
CA LEU A 25 -23.77 -50.34 -24.31
C LEU A 25 -25.01 -49.73 -23.62
N ILE A 26 -26.19 -49.85 -24.23
CA ILE A 26 -27.42 -49.20 -23.75
C ILE A 26 -28.30 -50.13 -22.90
N GLU A 27 -28.16 -51.46 -23.04
CA GLU A 27 -28.95 -52.49 -22.34
C GLU A 27 -29.10 -52.23 -20.83
N PRO A 28 -28.03 -51.86 -20.07
CA PRO A 28 -28.17 -51.60 -18.64
C PRO A 28 -29.11 -50.45 -18.28
N PHE A 29 -29.45 -49.59 -19.25
CA PHE A 29 -30.30 -48.42 -19.06
C PHE A 29 -31.73 -48.63 -19.55
N LEU A 30 -31.99 -49.62 -20.42
CA LEU A 30 -33.29 -49.81 -21.06
C LEU A 30 -34.40 -50.20 -20.08
N ASP A 31 -34.06 -50.90 -18.99
CA ASP A 31 -35.02 -51.26 -17.93
C ASP A 31 -35.48 -50.07 -17.08
N ASN A 32 -34.67 -49.00 -17.05
CA ASN A 32 -34.93 -47.77 -16.31
C ASN A 32 -35.70 -46.73 -17.13
N LEU A 33 -36.03 -47.06 -18.39
CA LEU A 33 -36.80 -46.21 -19.29
C LEU A 33 -38.20 -46.79 -19.46
N ALA A 34 -39.23 -46.03 -19.10
CA ALA A 34 -40.61 -46.34 -19.41
C ALA A 34 -40.93 -45.89 -20.82
N TYR A 35 -41.45 -46.81 -21.64
CA TYR A 35 -42.02 -46.46 -22.93
C TYR A 35 -43.35 -45.72 -22.75
N ASN A 36 -43.47 -44.53 -23.35
CA ASN A 36 -44.72 -43.78 -23.37
C ASN A 36 -45.43 -43.95 -24.72
N ASP A 37 -44.77 -43.56 -25.81
CA ASP A 37 -45.30 -43.63 -27.16
C ASP A 37 -44.17 -43.69 -28.20
N SER A 38 -44.52 -44.03 -29.44
CA SER A 38 -43.64 -43.87 -30.58
C SER A 38 -44.43 -43.55 -31.83
N MET A 39 -43.82 -42.77 -32.72
CA MET A 39 -44.38 -42.49 -34.03
C MET A 39 -43.36 -42.77 -35.13
N PHE A 40 -43.88 -43.26 -36.25
CA PHE A 40 -43.14 -43.30 -37.50
C PHE A 40 -43.87 -42.43 -38.50
N LEU A 41 -43.18 -41.45 -39.06
CA LEU A 41 -43.71 -40.56 -40.08
C LEU A 41 -42.73 -40.53 -41.25
N GLY A 42 -43.15 -41.08 -42.39
CA GLY A 42 -42.30 -41.18 -43.57
C GLY A 42 -43.00 -41.79 -44.77
N ASP A 43 -42.30 -41.77 -45.90
CA ASP A 43 -42.65 -42.43 -47.15
C ASP A 43 -41.53 -43.40 -47.57
N GLU A 44 -41.55 -43.85 -48.83
CA GLU A 44 -40.56 -44.77 -49.39
C GLU A 44 -39.15 -44.17 -49.54
N ASN A 45 -38.99 -42.86 -49.39
CA ASN A 45 -37.75 -42.12 -49.64
C ASN A 45 -37.19 -41.46 -48.37
N SER A 46 -38.02 -41.08 -47.41
CA SER A 46 -37.55 -40.47 -46.17
C SER A 46 -38.56 -40.66 -45.05
N GLY A 47 -38.07 -40.71 -43.82
CA GLY A 47 -38.93 -40.73 -42.66
C GLY A 47 -38.15 -40.48 -41.38
N TYR A 48 -38.89 -40.24 -40.31
CA TYR A 48 -38.33 -40.23 -38.98
C TYR A 48 -39.11 -41.19 -38.07
N TYR A 49 -38.37 -41.72 -37.12
CA TYR A 49 -38.90 -42.54 -36.04
C TYR A 49 -38.64 -41.84 -34.72
N GLU A 50 -39.69 -41.58 -33.96
CA GLU A 50 -39.65 -40.88 -32.68
C GLU A 50 -40.12 -41.83 -31.58
N VAL A 51 -39.44 -41.78 -30.44
CA VAL A 51 -39.75 -42.56 -29.26
C VAL A 51 -39.72 -41.64 -28.05
N ASP A 52 -40.87 -41.56 -27.38
CA ASP A 52 -41.04 -40.87 -26.13
C ASP A 52 -40.85 -41.85 -24.97
N LEU A 53 -39.84 -41.59 -24.14
CA LEU A 53 -39.52 -42.37 -22.97
C LEU A 53 -39.58 -41.49 -21.72
N THR A 54 -39.77 -42.09 -20.55
CA THR A 54 -39.60 -41.41 -19.24
C THR A 54 -38.60 -42.19 -18.40
N VAL A 55 -37.67 -41.49 -17.75
CA VAL A 55 -36.77 -42.14 -16.79
C VAL A 55 -37.55 -42.49 -15.52
N VAL A 56 -37.65 -43.78 -15.22
CA VAL A 56 -38.35 -44.30 -14.04
C VAL A 56 -37.50 -44.19 -12.79
N GLU A 57 -36.21 -44.50 -12.92
CA GLU A 57 -35.23 -44.43 -11.85
C GLU A 57 -33.99 -43.71 -12.37
N GLU A 58 -33.49 -42.74 -11.60
CA GLU A 58 -32.29 -41.98 -11.99
C GLU A 58 -31.12 -42.92 -12.20
N PHE A 59 -30.44 -42.80 -13.34
CA PHE A 59 -29.22 -43.54 -13.60
C PHE A 59 -28.00 -42.64 -13.50
N ILE A 60 -26.92 -43.25 -12.97
CA ILE A 60 -25.67 -42.58 -12.64
C ILE A 60 -24.60 -43.07 -13.61
N ILE A 61 -23.98 -42.13 -14.32
CA ILE A 61 -22.83 -42.42 -15.17
C ILE A 61 -21.61 -41.80 -14.49
N ASP A 62 -20.74 -42.67 -13.97
CA ASP A 62 -19.42 -42.24 -13.51
C ASP A 62 -18.60 -41.75 -14.71
N LEU A 63 -17.98 -40.58 -14.60
CA LEU A 63 -17.07 -40.07 -15.62
C LEU A 63 -15.64 -40.46 -15.24
N PRO A 64 -15.11 -41.61 -15.72
CA PRO A 64 -13.94 -42.27 -15.13
C PRO A 64 -12.64 -41.44 -15.19
N PHE A 65 -12.58 -40.46 -16.08
CA PHE A 65 -11.43 -39.57 -16.25
C PHE A 65 -11.52 -38.28 -15.42
N LEU A 66 -12.62 -38.05 -14.72
CA LEU A 66 -12.91 -36.82 -13.96
C LEU A 66 -13.02 -37.07 -12.45
N GLY A 67 -12.35 -38.10 -11.94
CA GLY A 67 -12.00 -38.21 -10.51
C GLY A 67 -13.19 -38.18 -9.53
N GLY A 68 -14.34 -38.75 -9.92
CA GLY A 68 -15.54 -38.85 -9.09
C GLY A 68 -16.68 -37.90 -9.49
N LEU A 69 -16.53 -37.12 -10.56
CA LEU A 69 -17.66 -36.40 -11.18
C LEU A 69 -18.64 -37.39 -11.80
N GLN A 70 -19.93 -37.20 -11.54
CA GLN A 70 -20.99 -38.09 -11.99
C GLN A 70 -22.03 -37.34 -12.83
N LEU A 71 -22.51 -37.97 -13.90
CA LEU A 71 -23.65 -37.50 -14.68
C LEU A 71 -24.89 -38.25 -14.23
N PHE A 72 -25.85 -37.52 -13.68
CA PHE A 72 -27.17 -38.02 -13.32
C PHE A 72 -28.12 -37.73 -14.46
N VAL A 73 -28.92 -38.72 -14.81
CA VAL A 73 -29.94 -38.60 -15.83
C VAL A 73 -31.23 -39.18 -15.25
N GLY A 74 -32.26 -38.37 -15.10
CA GLY A 74 -33.55 -38.85 -14.61
C GLY A 74 -34.48 -37.84 -13.94
N GLY A 75 -35.72 -38.27 -13.67
CA GLY A 75 -36.78 -37.42 -13.12
C GLY A 75 -37.58 -36.62 -14.16
N GLY A 76 -37.43 -36.95 -15.46
CA GLY A 76 -38.12 -36.29 -16.58
C GLY A 76 -38.20 -37.20 -17.82
N ASN A 77 -38.64 -36.64 -18.95
CA ASN A 77 -38.73 -37.38 -20.20
C ASN A 77 -37.37 -37.49 -20.90
N VAL A 78 -37.25 -38.56 -21.68
CA VAL A 78 -36.18 -38.80 -22.63
C VAL A 78 -36.82 -38.90 -24.00
N PHE A 79 -36.41 -38.00 -24.88
CA PHE A 79 -36.90 -37.94 -26.24
C PHE A 79 -35.82 -38.50 -27.17
N ILE A 80 -36.18 -39.51 -27.96
CA ILE A 80 -35.30 -40.09 -28.98
C ILE A 80 -35.96 -39.90 -30.34
N GLN A 81 -35.26 -39.27 -31.28
CA GLN A 81 -35.71 -39.16 -32.66
C GLN A 81 -34.61 -39.68 -33.59
N VAL A 82 -34.97 -40.46 -34.59
CA VAL A 82 -34.05 -40.98 -35.60
C VAL A 82 -34.57 -40.61 -36.98
N ASP A 83 -33.86 -39.72 -37.65
CA ASP A 83 -34.14 -39.26 -39.00
C ASP A 83 -33.35 -40.11 -40.00
N ILE A 84 -34.05 -40.65 -41.00
CA ILE A 84 -33.45 -41.48 -42.05
C ILE A 84 -33.80 -40.91 -43.43
N TYR A 85 -32.77 -40.62 -44.22
CA TYR A 85 -32.90 -40.11 -45.59
C TYR A 85 -32.35 -41.12 -46.59
N TYR A 86 -33.24 -41.79 -47.33
CA TYR A 86 -32.88 -42.68 -48.43
C TYR A 86 -32.95 -41.89 -49.75
N PHE A 87 -31.79 -41.48 -50.28
CA PHE A 87 -31.51 -40.92 -51.63
C PHE A 87 -30.99 -39.46 -51.69
N PRO A 88 -30.04 -39.17 -52.60
CA PRO A 88 -29.65 -37.81 -52.91
C PRO A 88 -30.80 -37.14 -53.67
N VAL A 89 -31.26 -36.00 -53.16
CA VAL A 89 -32.22 -35.17 -53.87
C VAL A 89 -31.62 -34.85 -55.24
N ILE A 90 -32.28 -35.25 -56.33
CA ILE A 90 -32.03 -34.66 -57.65
C ILE A 90 -32.63 -33.26 -57.58
N VAL A 91 -31.88 -32.32 -56.99
CA VAL A 91 -32.09 -30.89 -57.21
C VAL A 91 -31.25 -30.53 -58.44
N ILE A 92 -31.82 -29.70 -59.31
CA ILE A 92 -31.16 -29.13 -60.50
C ILE A 92 -30.10 -28.07 -60.09
N GLU A 93 -29.83 -27.92 -58.81
CA GLU A 93 -28.75 -27.12 -58.24
C GLU A 93 -27.91 -28.01 -57.33
N GLU A 94 -26.59 -27.82 -57.39
CA GLU A 94 -25.57 -28.71 -56.82
C GLU A 94 -25.94 -29.27 -55.44
N PRO A 95 -25.92 -30.60 -55.25
CA PRO A 95 -26.14 -31.17 -53.93
C PRO A 95 -24.99 -30.73 -53.03
N SER A 96 -25.29 -29.98 -51.98
CA SER A 96 -24.34 -29.75 -50.89
C SER A 96 -23.88 -31.11 -50.36
N GLU A 97 -22.58 -31.38 -50.36
CA GLU A 97 -21.94 -32.67 -50.01
C GLU A 97 -22.24 -33.20 -48.58
N ASP A 98 -23.14 -32.58 -47.82
CA ASP A 98 -23.22 -32.72 -46.35
C ASP A 98 -24.62 -33.04 -45.80
N ARG A 99 -25.52 -33.62 -46.60
CA ARG A 99 -26.78 -34.17 -46.05
C ARG A 99 -26.54 -35.57 -45.52
N SER A 100 -26.39 -35.69 -44.20
CA SER A 100 -26.33 -36.98 -43.48
C SER A 100 -27.53 -37.85 -43.84
N LYS A 101 -27.34 -39.12 -44.22
CA LYS A 101 -28.42 -40.07 -44.51
C LYS A 101 -29.09 -40.61 -43.25
N PHE A 102 -28.48 -40.35 -42.10
CA PHE A 102 -28.91 -40.75 -40.78
C PHE A 102 -28.52 -39.66 -39.79
N GLU A 103 -29.47 -39.22 -38.97
CA GLU A 103 -29.21 -38.41 -37.79
C GLU A 103 -30.11 -38.86 -36.65
N ALA A 104 -29.51 -39.21 -35.50
CA ALA A 104 -30.25 -39.59 -34.30
C ALA A 104 -30.08 -38.53 -33.24
N TYR A 105 -31.17 -38.07 -32.65
CA TYR A 105 -31.25 -37.09 -31.59
C TYR A 105 -31.61 -37.80 -30.28
N LEU A 106 -30.83 -37.56 -29.23
CA LEU A 106 -31.22 -37.86 -27.85
C LEU A 106 -31.36 -36.53 -27.12
N ILE A 107 -32.49 -36.32 -26.46
CA ILE A 107 -32.72 -35.16 -25.60
C ILE A 107 -33.24 -35.66 -24.26
N VAL A 108 -32.65 -35.18 -23.17
CA VAL A 108 -33.12 -35.48 -21.82
C VAL A 108 -33.58 -34.20 -21.14
N ASP A 109 -34.77 -34.25 -20.52
CA ASP A 109 -35.34 -33.14 -19.76
C ASP A 109 -34.49 -32.76 -18.55
N VAL A 110 -33.95 -33.76 -17.86
CA VAL A 110 -33.18 -33.59 -16.62
C VAL A 110 -31.90 -34.40 -16.68
N ALA A 111 -30.79 -33.70 -16.91
CA ALA A 111 -29.45 -34.21 -16.65
C ALA A 111 -28.73 -33.29 -15.65
N LYS A 112 -27.93 -33.85 -14.76
CA LYS A 112 -27.20 -33.08 -13.74
C LYS A 112 -25.76 -33.56 -13.61
N LEU A 113 -24.83 -32.63 -13.47
CA LEU A 113 -23.47 -32.92 -13.04
C LEU A 113 -23.40 -32.88 -11.53
N ARG A 114 -23.16 -34.03 -10.90
CA ARG A 114 -22.96 -34.15 -9.45
C ARG A 114 -21.48 -34.13 -9.13
N PHE A 115 -21.09 -33.17 -8.30
CA PHE A 115 -19.70 -32.99 -7.86
C PHE A 115 -19.40 -33.84 -6.64
N PRO A 116 -18.22 -34.50 -6.57
CA PRO A 116 -17.83 -35.25 -5.40
C PRO A 116 -17.42 -34.30 -4.26
N HIS A 117 -17.64 -34.73 -3.00
CA HIS A 117 -17.37 -33.92 -1.80
C HIS A 117 -15.91 -33.52 -1.60
N ASN A 118 -14.97 -34.26 -2.19
CA ASN A 118 -13.55 -33.89 -2.18
C ASN A 118 -13.27 -32.65 -3.07
N TRP A 119 -14.19 -32.26 -3.95
CA TRP A 119 -14.11 -31.08 -4.79
C TRP A 119 -15.00 -29.97 -4.24
N LEU A 120 -16.31 -30.22 -4.16
CA LEU A 120 -17.33 -29.26 -3.75
C LEU A 120 -18.29 -29.89 -2.75
N LYS A 121 -18.53 -29.18 -1.65
CA LYS A 121 -19.48 -29.60 -0.61
C LYS A 121 -20.67 -28.64 -0.54
N PRO A 122 -21.89 -29.15 -0.32
CA PRO A 122 -23.04 -28.31 -0.05
C PRO A 122 -22.86 -27.48 1.22
N VAL A 123 -23.46 -26.29 1.22
CA VAL A 123 -23.49 -25.40 2.39
C VAL A 123 -24.91 -25.05 2.76
N ILE A 124 -25.14 -24.84 4.05
CA ILE A 124 -26.40 -24.37 4.62
C ILE A 124 -26.17 -23.11 5.43
N THR A 125 -27.21 -22.32 5.61
CA THR A 125 -27.18 -21.14 6.48
C THR A 125 -27.44 -21.55 7.93
N ASP A 126 -26.51 -21.23 8.83
CA ASP A 126 -26.66 -21.45 10.27
C ASP A 126 -27.68 -20.47 10.91
N SER A 127 -27.95 -20.63 12.21
CA SER A 127 -28.87 -19.76 12.94
C SER A 127 -28.43 -18.29 13.02
N ASN A 128 -27.16 -17.99 12.71
CA ASN A 128 -26.57 -16.65 12.73
C ASN A 128 -26.47 -16.03 11.32
N GLY A 129 -26.94 -16.72 10.28
CA GLY A 129 -26.86 -16.26 8.89
C GLY A 129 -25.54 -16.60 8.19
N ASN A 130 -24.64 -17.37 8.81
CA ASN A 130 -23.38 -17.77 8.17
C ASN A 130 -23.56 -19.02 7.32
N LEU A 131 -22.90 -19.08 6.18
CA LEU A 131 -22.82 -20.29 5.39
C LEU A 131 -21.80 -21.25 6.00
N ILE A 132 -22.23 -22.46 6.33
CA ILE A 132 -21.43 -23.54 6.89
C ILE A 132 -21.59 -24.82 6.06
N GLU A 133 -20.64 -25.75 6.17
CA GLU A 133 -20.76 -27.07 5.53
C GLU A 133 -22.06 -27.76 5.97
N ASP A 134 -22.79 -28.32 5.02
CA ASP A 134 -23.98 -29.13 5.30
C ASP A 134 -23.56 -30.43 6.01
N PRO A 135 -24.04 -30.72 7.23
CA PRO A 135 -23.69 -31.94 7.94
C PRO A 135 -24.28 -33.21 7.31
N ASN A 136 -25.20 -33.11 6.35
CA ASN A 136 -25.76 -34.26 5.66
C ASN A 136 -24.86 -34.73 4.51
N GLU A 137 -24.12 -35.82 4.73
CA GLU A 137 -23.24 -36.44 3.74
C GLU A 137 -23.97 -37.01 2.50
N ASN A 138 -25.30 -37.06 2.50
CA ASN A 138 -26.07 -37.49 1.33
C ASN A 138 -26.44 -36.35 0.38
N ASN A 139 -26.21 -35.09 0.78
CA ASN A 139 -26.45 -33.94 -0.06
C ASN A 139 -25.22 -33.70 -0.95
N TYR A 140 -25.45 -33.33 -2.21
CA TYR A 140 -24.39 -33.05 -3.17
C TYR A 140 -24.61 -31.72 -3.86
N ILE A 141 -23.53 -31.15 -4.36
CA ILE A 141 -23.61 -30.03 -5.31
C ILE A 141 -23.90 -30.61 -6.68
N GLU A 142 -25.01 -30.16 -7.27
CA GLU A 142 -25.48 -30.59 -8.59
C GLU A 142 -25.70 -29.36 -9.47
N ILE A 143 -25.28 -29.44 -10.73
CA ILE A 143 -25.62 -28.47 -11.78
C ILE A 143 -26.50 -29.19 -12.79
N THR A 144 -27.74 -28.74 -12.95
CA THR A 144 -28.60 -29.21 -14.04
C THR A 144 -28.03 -28.72 -15.35
N ILE A 145 -27.70 -29.64 -16.25
CA ILE A 145 -27.28 -29.35 -17.62
C ILE A 145 -28.42 -29.76 -18.56
N PRO A 146 -28.88 -28.87 -19.45
CA PRO A 146 -29.67 -29.30 -20.60
C PRO A 146 -28.78 -30.24 -21.40
N PHE A 147 -29.19 -31.49 -21.59
CA PHE A 147 -28.37 -32.49 -22.25
C PHE A 147 -29.14 -33.07 -23.43
N GLY A 148 -28.65 -32.76 -24.62
CA GLY A 148 -28.96 -33.53 -25.80
C GLY A 148 -27.73 -33.68 -26.68
N PHE A 149 -27.76 -34.67 -27.58
CA PHE A 149 -26.77 -34.79 -28.64
C PHE A 149 -27.43 -35.34 -29.89
N SER A 150 -26.92 -34.95 -31.05
CA SER A 150 -27.17 -35.66 -32.30
C SER A 150 -25.96 -36.52 -32.67
N ILE A 151 -26.23 -37.66 -33.30
CA ILE A 151 -25.23 -38.54 -33.89
C ILE A 151 -25.54 -38.67 -35.37
N ASN A 152 -24.61 -38.29 -36.22
CA ASN A 152 -24.75 -38.47 -37.66
C ASN A 152 -24.24 -39.86 -38.12
N GLU A 153 -24.40 -40.14 -39.41
CA GLU A 153 -23.93 -41.39 -40.06
C GLU A 153 -22.42 -41.68 -39.89
N LYS A 154 -21.62 -40.64 -39.62
CA LYS A 154 -20.16 -40.74 -39.37
C LYS A 154 -19.85 -40.99 -37.89
N LEU A 155 -20.86 -41.20 -37.05
CA LEU A 155 -20.75 -41.31 -35.58
C LEU A 155 -20.15 -40.05 -34.94
N GLN A 156 -20.33 -38.89 -35.57
CA GLN A 156 -19.94 -37.62 -34.98
C GLN A 156 -21.04 -37.16 -34.04
N PHE A 157 -20.65 -36.85 -32.82
CA PHE A 157 -21.53 -36.33 -31.78
C PHE A 157 -21.57 -34.81 -31.85
N THR A 158 -22.76 -34.24 -31.94
CA THR A 158 -22.98 -32.79 -31.86
C THR A 158 -23.84 -32.51 -30.64
N PRO A 159 -23.40 -31.69 -29.67
CA PRO A 159 -24.25 -31.33 -28.54
C PRO A 159 -25.47 -30.53 -28.99
N LEU A 160 -26.62 -30.81 -28.40
CA LEU A 160 -27.88 -30.12 -28.66
C LEU A 160 -28.33 -29.38 -27.39
N TRP A 161 -28.84 -28.17 -27.59
CA TRP A 161 -29.44 -27.37 -26.53
C TRP A 161 -30.97 -27.39 -26.70
N PRO A 162 -31.71 -28.06 -25.81
CA PRO A 162 -33.17 -28.06 -25.86
C PRO A 162 -33.71 -26.62 -25.86
N GLY A 163 -34.51 -26.26 -26.86
CA GLY A 163 -35.02 -24.90 -27.06
C GLY A 163 -34.21 -24.00 -28.00
N GLY A 164 -33.08 -24.48 -28.54
CA GLY A 164 -32.30 -23.80 -29.58
C GLY A 164 -31.38 -22.67 -29.08
N GLU A 165 -31.42 -22.33 -27.79
CA GLU A 165 -30.56 -21.34 -27.16
C GLU A 165 -29.70 -21.98 -26.07
N VAL A 166 -28.47 -21.48 -25.88
CA VAL A 166 -27.59 -21.90 -24.79
C VAL A 166 -28.19 -21.42 -23.47
N LEU A 167 -28.72 -22.34 -22.67
CA LEU A 167 -29.26 -22.00 -21.35
C LEU A 167 -28.12 -21.73 -20.35
N PRO A 168 -28.26 -20.70 -19.49
CA PRO A 168 -27.29 -20.44 -18.44
C PRO A 168 -27.23 -21.59 -17.42
N LEU A 169 -26.01 -21.96 -17.02
CA LEU A 169 -25.76 -22.86 -15.91
C LEU A 169 -25.48 -22.05 -14.64
N SER A 170 -25.96 -22.50 -13.48
CA SER A 170 -25.65 -21.86 -12.21
C SER A 170 -25.11 -22.89 -11.22
N LEU A 171 -24.05 -22.50 -10.51
CA LEU A 171 -23.48 -23.27 -9.42
C LEU A 171 -23.99 -22.66 -8.11
N PRO A 172 -24.84 -23.38 -7.33
CA PRO A 172 -25.24 -22.90 -6.02
C PRO A 172 -24.03 -22.75 -5.09
N PRO A 173 -24.13 -21.99 -3.99
CA PRO A 173 -23.06 -21.87 -3.02
C PRO A 173 -22.50 -23.24 -2.63
N ALA A 174 -21.19 -23.40 -2.79
CA ALA A 174 -20.49 -24.66 -2.56
C ALA A 174 -19.15 -24.39 -1.86
N MET A 175 -18.86 -25.11 -0.79
CA MET A 175 -17.56 -25.04 -0.13
C MET A 175 -16.52 -25.83 -0.95
N ILE A 176 -15.38 -25.20 -1.21
CA ILE A 176 -14.27 -25.84 -1.92
C ILE A 176 -13.56 -26.79 -0.95
N ALA A 177 -13.79 -28.09 -1.14
CA ALA A 177 -13.25 -29.16 -0.31
C ALA A 177 -13.32 -28.84 1.20
N ASN A 178 -12.18 -28.86 1.90
CA ASN A 178 -12.06 -28.53 3.33
C ASN A 178 -11.42 -27.15 3.57
N THR A 179 -11.43 -26.26 2.58
CA THR A 179 -10.69 -24.98 2.65
C THR A 179 -11.44 -23.90 3.41
N GLY A 180 -12.77 -24.04 3.56
CA GLY A 180 -13.65 -23.02 4.12
C GLY A 180 -13.99 -21.87 3.16
N PHE A 181 -13.42 -21.85 1.94
CA PHE A 181 -13.84 -20.94 0.89
C PHE A 181 -15.14 -21.44 0.28
N ILE A 182 -16.08 -20.53 0.03
CA ILE A 182 -17.36 -20.85 -0.61
C ILE A 182 -17.41 -20.15 -1.96
N PHE A 183 -17.74 -20.89 -2.99
CA PHE A 183 -17.83 -20.42 -4.35
C PHE A 183 -19.26 -20.53 -4.89
N GLN A 184 -19.69 -19.54 -5.65
CA GLN A 184 -20.99 -19.50 -6.31
C GLN A 184 -20.82 -18.88 -7.69
N ILE A 185 -21.54 -19.39 -8.69
CA ILE A 185 -21.65 -18.78 -10.02
C ILE A 185 -23.12 -18.70 -10.39
N ASN A 186 -23.55 -17.54 -10.88
CA ASN A 186 -24.87 -17.37 -11.48
C ASN A 186 -24.72 -17.09 -12.98
N ASN A 187 -25.55 -17.76 -13.77
CA ASN A 187 -25.70 -17.59 -15.21
C ASN A 187 -24.38 -17.67 -16.01
N LEU A 188 -23.81 -18.87 -16.03
CA LEU A 188 -22.65 -19.28 -16.81
C LEU A 188 -23.08 -19.77 -18.21
N TYR A 189 -22.56 -19.11 -19.23
CA TYR A 189 -22.72 -19.47 -20.64
C TYR A 189 -21.37 -19.89 -21.19
N PHE A 190 -21.36 -20.96 -21.97
CA PHE A 190 -20.17 -21.40 -22.68
C PHE A 190 -20.25 -21.01 -24.14
N ASP A 191 -19.13 -20.52 -24.67
CA ASP A 191 -18.96 -20.23 -26.08
C ASP A 191 -17.81 -21.08 -26.63
N PHE A 192 -18.17 -22.11 -27.38
CA PHE A 192 -17.21 -23.04 -27.99
C PHE A 192 -17.24 -22.98 -29.52
N SER A 193 -18.11 -22.15 -30.10
CA SER A 193 -18.23 -22.03 -31.55
C SER A 193 -17.02 -21.31 -32.13
N LYS A 194 -16.74 -21.57 -33.42
CA LYS A 194 -15.67 -20.90 -34.18
C LYS A 194 -16.20 -19.97 -35.25
N VAL A 195 -17.52 -19.83 -35.35
CA VAL A 195 -18.21 -19.12 -36.44
C VAL A 195 -19.29 -18.16 -35.94
N SER A 196 -19.62 -18.19 -34.66
CA SER A 196 -20.67 -17.39 -34.03
C SER A 196 -20.37 -17.27 -32.54
N ASN A 197 -20.91 -16.25 -31.88
CA ASN A 197 -20.70 -16.05 -30.45
C ASN A 197 -22.03 -16.07 -29.67
N ILE A 198 -21.92 -16.16 -28.35
CA ILE A 198 -23.00 -15.77 -27.44
C ILE A 198 -23.24 -14.25 -27.47
N PRO A 199 -24.48 -13.76 -27.22
CA PRO A 199 -24.80 -12.34 -27.30
C PRO A 199 -23.90 -11.43 -26.44
N GLN A 200 -23.46 -11.90 -25.29
CA GLN A 200 -22.58 -11.16 -24.37
C GLN A 200 -21.16 -10.98 -24.93
N ALA A 201 -20.66 -11.97 -25.68
CA ALA A 201 -19.37 -11.86 -26.36
C ALA A 201 -19.44 -10.92 -27.56
N ASP A 202 -20.56 -10.92 -28.31
CA ASP A 202 -20.81 -9.91 -29.35
C ASP A 202 -20.90 -8.49 -28.77
N ALA A 203 -21.58 -8.32 -27.63
CA ALA A 203 -21.67 -7.04 -26.94
C ALA A 203 -20.32 -6.53 -26.40
N ASP A 204 -19.35 -7.41 -26.11
CA ASP A 204 -17.97 -7.04 -25.75
C ASP A 204 -17.05 -6.85 -26.99
N ASP A 205 -17.63 -6.83 -28.20
CA ASP A 205 -16.93 -6.73 -29.47
C ASP A 205 -15.89 -7.86 -29.68
N ARG A 206 -16.22 -9.10 -29.32
CA ARG A 206 -15.35 -10.26 -29.55
C ARG A 206 -15.40 -10.69 -31.02
N ALA A 207 -14.31 -11.28 -31.52
CA ALA A 207 -14.29 -11.89 -32.84
C ALA A 207 -15.22 -13.10 -32.88
N ALA A 208 -15.77 -13.45 -34.04
CA ALA A 208 -16.73 -14.55 -34.21
C ALA A 208 -16.15 -15.95 -33.94
N ASP A 209 -14.82 -16.06 -33.81
CA ASP A 209 -14.10 -17.29 -33.45
C ASP A 209 -13.71 -17.33 -31.96
N PHE A 210 -14.28 -16.43 -31.14
CA PHE A 210 -14.09 -16.41 -29.70
C PHE A 210 -14.50 -17.74 -29.09
N THR A 211 -13.66 -18.25 -28.20
CA THR A 211 -13.96 -19.43 -27.38
C THR A 211 -13.64 -19.14 -25.93
N GLY A 212 -14.58 -19.43 -25.05
CA GLY A 212 -14.53 -19.04 -23.66
C GLY A 212 -15.86 -19.25 -22.92
N PHE A 213 -16.08 -18.46 -21.89
CA PHE A 213 -17.32 -18.45 -21.13
C PHE A 213 -17.67 -17.04 -20.66
N TYR A 214 -18.95 -16.79 -20.45
CA TYR A 214 -19.49 -15.63 -19.76
C TYR A 214 -20.18 -16.06 -18.47
N ALA A 215 -19.98 -15.34 -17.36
CA ALA A 215 -20.76 -15.49 -16.15
C ALA A 215 -21.30 -14.12 -15.71
N GLU A 216 -22.60 -14.04 -15.45
CA GLU A 216 -23.21 -12.79 -14.96
C GLU A 216 -22.62 -12.41 -13.59
N SER A 217 -22.47 -13.38 -12.69
CA SER A 217 -21.75 -13.17 -11.43
C SER A 217 -21.04 -14.41 -10.93
N ALA A 218 -19.88 -14.22 -10.32
CA ALA A 218 -19.16 -15.24 -9.56
C ALA A 218 -18.70 -14.65 -8.23
N THR A 219 -18.88 -15.39 -7.14
CA THR A 219 -18.53 -14.94 -5.79
C THR A 219 -17.69 -15.99 -5.08
N VAL A 220 -16.58 -15.55 -4.48
CA VAL A 220 -15.76 -16.33 -3.55
C VAL A 220 -15.86 -15.69 -2.17
N ILE A 221 -16.54 -16.37 -1.24
CA ILE A 221 -16.65 -15.94 0.15
C ILE A 221 -15.45 -16.49 0.92
N LEU A 222 -14.74 -15.61 1.64
CA LEU A 222 -13.55 -15.97 2.41
C LEU A 222 -13.94 -16.61 3.76
N PRO A 223 -13.14 -17.58 4.26
CA PRO A 223 -13.46 -18.24 5.52
C PRO A 223 -13.34 -17.30 6.73
N PRO A 224 -14.06 -17.55 7.84
CA PRO A 224 -13.96 -16.75 9.07
C PRO A 224 -12.56 -16.70 9.70
N SER A 225 -11.62 -17.55 9.31
CA SER A 225 -10.22 -17.48 9.73
C SER A 225 -9.48 -16.28 9.11
N PHE A 226 -9.98 -15.73 8.01
CA PHE A 226 -9.50 -14.47 7.41
C PHE A 226 -10.04 -13.24 8.13
N LYS A 227 -10.44 -13.36 9.41
CA LYS A 227 -10.88 -12.25 10.26
C LYS A 227 -9.92 -11.08 10.19
N ILE A 228 -10.49 -9.91 9.93
CA ILE A 228 -9.80 -8.71 9.50
C ILE A 228 -9.50 -7.75 10.67
N ASP A 229 -10.12 -7.95 11.83
CA ASP A 229 -9.71 -7.43 13.14
C ASP A 229 -10.38 -8.34 14.18
N SER A 230 -9.67 -8.69 15.25
CA SER A 230 -10.20 -9.51 16.36
C SER A 230 -11.51 -8.99 16.98
N SER A 231 -11.90 -7.75 16.69
CA SER A 231 -13.12 -7.09 17.19
C SER A 231 -14.31 -7.09 16.21
N GLN A 232 -14.13 -7.52 14.96
CA GLN A 232 -15.16 -7.43 13.90
C GLN A 232 -15.65 -8.82 13.46
N THR A 233 -16.93 -8.93 13.10
CA THR A 233 -17.58 -10.18 12.59
C THR A 233 -17.68 -10.24 11.07
N THR A 234 -17.08 -9.28 10.35
CA THR A 234 -17.17 -9.19 8.89
C THR A 234 -16.25 -10.21 8.21
N THR A 235 -16.81 -11.02 7.30
CA THR A 235 -16.04 -11.79 6.32
C THR A 235 -16.04 -11.01 5.01
N ALA A 236 -14.93 -10.98 4.27
CA ALA A 236 -14.91 -10.38 2.95
C ALA A 236 -15.25 -11.44 1.89
N SER A 237 -15.80 -11.01 0.76
CA SER A 237 -16.02 -11.83 -0.43
C SER A 237 -15.42 -11.13 -1.64
N ILE A 238 -14.77 -11.90 -2.50
CA ILE A 238 -14.36 -11.46 -3.83
C ILE A 238 -15.56 -11.69 -4.75
N GLN A 239 -16.06 -10.62 -5.34
CA GLN A 239 -17.19 -10.66 -6.25
C GLN A 239 -16.70 -10.29 -7.63
N ALA A 240 -17.20 -10.96 -8.65
CA ALA A 240 -16.96 -10.59 -10.02
C ALA A 240 -18.26 -10.63 -10.81
N THR A 241 -18.44 -9.63 -11.67
CA THR A 241 -19.69 -9.36 -12.40
C THR A 241 -19.40 -9.17 -13.88
N ASP A 242 -20.28 -9.65 -14.74
CA ASP A 242 -20.15 -9.60 -16.20
C ASP A 242 -18.81 -10.15 -16.69
N ILE A 243 -18.44 -11.33 -16.20
CA ILE A 243 -17.15 -11.95 -16.43
C ILE A 243 -17.16 -12.64 -17.78
N LEU A 244 -16.32 -12.20 -18.71
CA LEU A 244 -16.09 -12.86 -20.00
C LEU A 244 -14.63 -13.27 -20.13
N VAL A 245 -14.35 -14.57 -20.17
CA VAL A 245 -12.99 -15.12 -20.22
C VAL A 245 -12.84 -16.04 -21.41
N GLY A 246 -11.79 -15.86 -22.21
CA GLY A 246 -11.52 -16.73 -23.34
C GLY A 246 -10.41 -16.23 -24.25
N THR A 247 -10.43 -16.68 -25.50
CA THR A 247 -9.53 -16.20 -26.55
C THR A 247 -9.77 -14.70 -26.79
N GLY A 248 -8.82 -13.85 -26.41
CA GLY A 248 -8.98 -12.38 -26.41
C GLY A 248 -8.99 -11.75 -25.01
N GLY A 249 -8.76 -12.54 -23.96
CA GLY A 249 -8.52 -12.04 -22.61
C GLY A 249 -9.78 -11.89 -21.77
N PHE A 250 -9.61 -11.27 -20.60
CA PHE A 250 -10.63 -11.12 -19.56
C PHE A 250 -11.35 -9.76 -19.69
N SER A 251 -12.68 -9.78 -19.69
CA SER A 251 -13.53 -8.59 -19.48
C SER A 251 -14.42 -8.83 -18.26
N GLY A 252 -14.78 -7.76 -17.55
CA GLY A 252 -15.67 -7.82 -16.40
C GLY A 252 -15.19 -6.96 -15.23
N ILE A 253 -15.95 -6.98 -14.14
CA ILE A 253 -15.65 -6.24 -12.92
C ILE A 253 -15.18 -7.25 -11.86
N ILE A 254 -14.10 -6.94 -11.14
CA ILE A 254 -13.67 -7.67 -9.95
C ILE A 254 -13.70 -6.71 -8.77
N ALA A 255 -14.43 -7.05 -7.72
CA ALA A 255 -14.63 -6.23 -6.54
C ALA A 255 -14.41 -7.03 -5.25
N LEU A 256 -14.16 -6.30 -4.17
CA LEU A 256 -14.19 -6.85 -2.81
C LEU A 256 -15.42 -6.28 -2.11
N ALA A 257 -16.22 -7.15 -1.49
CA ALA A 257 -17.40 -6.78 -0.73
C ALA A 257 -17.31 -7.33 0.70
N ALA A 258 -17.74 -6.54 1.68
CA ALA A 258 -17.94 -7.04 3.04
C ALA A 258 -19.31 -7.72 3.14
N THR A 259 -19.38 -8.86 3.81
CA THR A 259 -20.66 -9.57 4.05
C THR A 259 -21.58 -8.85 5.03
N ASN A 260 -21.05 -7.86 5.77
CA ASN A 260 -21.77 -6.98 6.69
C ASN A 260 -21.33 -5.51 6.48
N SER A 261 -22.14 -4.54 6.92
CA SER A 261 -21.82 -3.10 6.76
C SER A 261 -20.51 -2.70 7.45
N GLY A 262 -19.57 -2.07 6.72
CA GLY A 262 -18.31 -1.58 7.27
C GLY A 262 -17.21 -1.46 6.22
N ASP A 263 -15.97 -1.21 6.67
CA ASP A 263 -14.78 -1.22 5.81
C ASP A 263 -14.52 -2.65 5.27
N LEU A 264 -14.01 -2.75 4.04
CA LEU A 264 -13.74 -4.03 3.38
C LEU A 264 -12.59 -4.80 4.02
N LEU A 265 -11.51 -4.08 4.38
CA LEU A 265 -10.31 -4.70 4.94
C LEU A 265 -9.54 -3.76 5.88
N HIS A 266 -9.34 -4.14 7.13
CA HIS A 266 -8.37 -3.55 8.04
C HIS A 266 -7.06 -4.35 8.05
N TYR A 267 -5.94 -3.65 8.02
CA TYR A 267 -4.61 -4.25 8.11
C TYR A 267 -3.66 -3.39 8.91
N LYS A 268 -2.68 -4.04 9.56
CA LYS A 268 -1.63 -3.35 10.32
C LYS A 268 -0.29 -3.49 9.60
N LEU A 269 0.30 -2.37 9.16
CA LEU A 269 1.66 -2.31 8.63
C LEU A 269 2.60 -1.71 9.69
N GLY A 270 3.20 -2.54 10.52
CA GLY A 270 3.93 -2.06 11.70
C GLY A 270 2.96 -1.45 12.72
N GLU A 271 3.06 -0.16 13.01
CA GLU A 271 2.06 0.57 13.83
C GLU A 271 1.04 1.35 13.00
N PHE A 272 1.22 1.46 11.68
CA PHE A 272 0.20 2.03 10.78
C PHE A 272 -1.04 1.14 10.75
N LYS A 273 -2.21 1.76 10.87
CA LYS A 273 -3.50 1.08 10.64
C LYS A 273 -4.07 1.53 9.31
N ILE A 274 -4.35 0.58 8.44
CA ILE A 274 -4.92 0.81 7.12
C ILE A 274 -6.30 0.18 7.09
N ALA A 275 -7.26 0.88 6.52
CA ALA A 275 -8.54 0.35 6.10
C ALA A 275 -8.64 0.45 4.58
N LEU A 276 -9.23 -0.54 3.92
CA LEU A 276 -9.68 -0.51 2.54
C LEU A 276 -11.19 -0.36 2.60
N ASN A 277 -11.71 0.75 2.10
CA ASN A 277 -13.13 1.09 2.17
C ASN A 277 -13.86 0.71 0.87
N ALA A 278 -13.17 0.76 -0.27
CA ALA A 278 -13.70 0.33 -1.56
C ALA A 278 -12.60 -0.35 -2.38
N PHE A 279 -12.97 -1.37 -3.15
CA PHE A 279 -12.11 -2.00 -4.12
C PHE A 279 -12.96 -2.59 -5.24
N ASP A 280 -12.83 -2.01 -6.43
CA ASP A 280 -13.27 -2.59 -7.67
C ASP A 280 -12.32 -2.23 -8.82
N VAL A 281 -12.21 -3.13 -9.78
CA VAL A 281 -11.43 -2.98 -11.00
C VAL A 281 -12.29 -3.43 -12.17
N VAL A 282 -12.39 -2.58 -13.19
CA VAL A 282 -13.08 -2.85 -14.44
C VAL A 282 -12.05 -3.22 -15.50
N LEU A 283 -12.16 -4.43 -16.04
CA LEU A 283 -11.28 -4.95 -17.08
C LEU A 283 -12.05 -5.03 -18.41
N LYS A 284 -11.37 -4.71 -19.51
CA LYS A 284 -11.83 -4.98 -20.87
C LYS A 284 -10.69 -5.60 -21.67
N LYS A 285 -10.89 -6.84 -22.13
CA LYS A 285 -9.93 -7.60 -22.97
C LYS A 285 -8.51 -7.63 -22.39
N GLY A 286 -8.40 -7.80 -21.07
CA GLY A 286 -7.16 -7.86 -20.31
C GLY A 286 -6.58 -6.50 -19.88
N GLY A 287 -7.08 -5.38 -20.40
CA GLY A 287 -6.70 -4.03 -19.98
C GLY A 287 -7.56 -3.52 -18.84
N ILE A 288 -6.95 -2.86 -17.86
CA ILE A 288 -7.68 -2.18 -16.77
C ILE A 288 -8.19 -0.83 -17.29
N ILE A 289 -9.51 -0.67 -17.40
CA ILE A 289 -10.16 0.56 -17.92
C ILE A 289 -10.78 1.43 -16.83
N GLY A 290 -10.88 0.91 -15.60
CA GLY A 290 -11.34 1.65 -14.44
C GLY A 290 -10.92 0.95 -13.14
N SER A 291 -10.75 1.73 -12.08
CA SER A 291 -10.54 1.21 -10.73
C SER A 291 -11.09 2.19 -9.71
N ASN A 292 -11.79 1.69 -8.70
CA ASN A 292 -12.18 2.46 -7.52
C ASN A 292 -11.62 1.75 -6.28
N ILE A 293 -10.50 2.27 -5.81
CA ILE A 293 -9.77 1.72 -4.68
C ILE A 293 -9.57 2.85 -3.67
N LEU A 294 -10.35 2.77 -2.59
CA LEU A 294 -10.37 3.76 -1.52
C LEU A 294 -9.91 3.12 -0.22
N GLY A 295 -9.11 3.83 0.55
CA GLY A 295 -8.66 3.40 1.85
C GLY A 295 -8.57 4.54 2.85
N THR A 296 -8.31 4.21 4.11
CA THR A 296 -7.98 5.16 5.17
C THR A 296 -6.68 4.72 5.85
N LEU A 297 -5.81 5.66 6.16
CA LEU A 297 -4.57 5.44 6.91
C LEU A 297 -4.59 6.23 8.22
N ILE A 298 -4.22 5.54 9.31
CA ILE A 298 -3.99 6.16 10.63
C ILE A 298 -2.52 6.04 10.96
N ILE A 299 -1.89 7.19 11.25
CA ILE A 299 -0.48 7.30 11.60
C ILE A 299 -0.35 7.48 13.13
N PRO A 300 0.39 6.61 13.83
CA PRO A 300 0.66 6.76 15.26
C PRO A 300 1.33 8.10 15.59
N GLY A 301 0.91 8.71 16.70
CA GLY A 301 1.50 9.96 17.22
C GLY A 301 1.04 11.24 16.51
N PHE A 302 0.13 11.13 15.54
CA PHE A 302 -0.46 12.27 14.85
C PHE A 302 -1.96 12.36 15.07
N GLU A 303 -2.43 13.58 15.19
CA GLU A 303 -3.82 13.91 15.48
C GLU A 303 -4.36 14.92 14.46
N SER A 304 -5.64 14.81 14.10
CA SER A 304 -6.35 15.84 13.31
C SER A 304 -6.80 17.01 14.19
N SER A 305 -7.06 16.72 15.46
CA SER A 305 -7.39 17.65 16.53
C SER A 305 -7.03 17.01 17.87
N PRO A 306 -6.81 17.79 18.96
CA PRO A 306 -6.33 17.25 20.23
C PRO A 306 -7.12 16.02 20.71
N GLY A 307 -6.45 14.87 20.82
CA GLY A 307 -7.03 13.59 21.23
C GLY A 307 -7.74 12.78 20.13
N VAL A 308 -7.78 13.27 18.89
CA VAL A 308 -8.42 12.58 17.74
C VAL A 308 -7.34 12.13 16.76
N PRO A 309 -7.14 10.80 16.57
CA PRO A 309 -6.13 10.28 15.63
C PRO A 309 -6.31 10.84 14.22
N ALA A 310 -5.19 11.22 13.59
CA ALA A 310 -5.20 11.66 12.20
C ALA A 310 -5.59 10.50 11.28
N LYS A 311 -6.63 10.71 10.47
CA LYS A 311 -7.09 9.81 9.42
C LYS A 311 -6.81 10.47 8.07
N ILE A 312 -6.14 9.75 7.19
CA ILE A 312 -5.85 10.19 5.82
C ILE A 312 -6.61 9.26 4.87
N ASP A 313 -7.45 9.81 4.03
CA ASP A 313 -8.08 9.04 2.96
C ASP A 313 -7.08 8.80 1.83
N ILE A 314 -7.00 7.57 1.36
CA ILE A 314 -6.10 7.10 0.31
C ILE A 314 -6.95 6.77 -0.92
N LEU A 315 -6.51 7.27 -2.07
CA LEU A 315 -6.98 6.87 -3.38
C LEU A 315 -5.87 6.08 -4.07
N VAL A 316 -6.20 4.91 -4.61
CA VAL A 316 -5.27 4.15 -5.45
C VAL A 316 -5.79 4.13 -6.87
N HIS A 317 -4.93 4.51 -7.81
CA HIS A 317 -5.18 4.45 -9.24
C HIS A 317 -4.33 3.35 -9.87
N ILE A 318 -4.95 2.45 -10.64
CA ILE A 318 -4.24 1.43 -11.42
C ILE A 318 -4.36 1.76 -12.91
N GLY A 319 -3.23 1.96 -13.59
CA GLY A 319 -3.15 2.16 -15.03
C GLY A 319 -3.31 0.87 -15.83
N GLN A 320 -3.51 1.01 -17.13
CA GLN A 320 -3.83 -0.10 -18.06
C GLN A 320 -2.80 -1.25 -18.05
N ASN A 321 -1.53 -0.97 -17.73
CA ASN A 321 -0.44 -1.95 -17.70
C ASN A 321 -0.17 -2.53 -16.29
N GLY A 322 -1.06 -2.27 -15.32
CA GLY A 322 -0.87 -2.68 -13.92
C GLY A 322 0.07 -1.80 -13.11
N GLU A 323 0.54 -0.68 -13.68
CA GLU A 323 1.21 0.37 -12.91
C GLU A 323 0.22 1.00 -11.92
N PHE A 324 0.56 1.09 -10.64
CA PHE A 324 -0.32 1.69 -9.65
C PHE A 324 0.33 2.90 -8.97
N ALA A 325 -0.49 3.91 -8.68
CA ALA A 325 -0.12 5.09 -7.91
C ALA A 325 -1.05 5.19 -6.70
N VAL A 326 -0.47 5.42 -5.54
CA VAL A 326 -1.19 5.67 -4.29
C VAL A 326 -1.10 7.16 -4.00
N THR A 327 -2.22 7.86 -3.93
CA THR A 327 -2.32 9.27 -3.59
C THR A 327 -3.19 9.48 -2.36
N ALA A 328 -2.92 10.51 -1.57
CA ALA A 328 -3.89 10.96 -0.56
C ALA A 328 -5.05 11.64 -1.29
N SER A 329 -6.28 11.31 -0.93
CA SER A 329 -7.48 11.95 -1.47
C SER A 329 -7.78 13.24 -0.70
N GLU A 330 -7.94 14.36 -1.41
CA GLU A 330 -8.21 15.70 -0.86
C GLU A 330 -9.70 15.92 -0.55
N ALA A 331 -10.42 14.93 -0.02
CA ALA A 331 -11.87 14.95 -0.07
C ALA A 331 -12.57 15.90 0.92
N ASN A 332 -11.89 16.55 1.89
CA ASN A 332 -12.26 17.86 2.47
C ASN A 332 -11.42 18.15 3.73
N THR A 333 -10.61 19.22 3.67
CA THR A 333 -10.04 19.94 4.83
C THR A 333 -9.46 19.05 5.94
N ILE A 334 -8.20 18.63 5.77
CA ILE A 334 -7.10 18.64 6.76
C ILE A 334 -6.12 17.55 6.32
N ASN A 335 -5.08 17.97 5.60
CA ASN A 335 -3.82 17.25 5.53
C ASN A 335 -2.89 17.71 6.66
N VAL A 336 -3.44 18.27 7.75
CA VAL A 336 -2.64 18.79 8.87
C VAL A 336 -2.40 17.69 9.87
N LEU A 337 -1.24 17.05 9.77
CA LEU A 337 -0.74 16.22 10.86
C LEU A 337 -0.32 17.13 12.01
N GLN A 338 -1.08 17.10 13.09
CA GLN A 338 -0.76 17.88 14.28
C GLN A 338 0.06 17.05 15.26
N SER A 339 1.14 17.66 15.75
CA SER A 339 1.80 17.26 16.97
C SER A 339 1.71 18.39 18.00
N SER A 340 2.20 18.15 19.22
CA SER A 340 2.33 19.21 20.23
C SER A 340 3.26 20.34 19.82
N THR A 341 4.15 20.10 18.85
CA THR A 341 5.29 20.97 18.54
C THR A 341 5.15 21.65 17.18
N PHE A 342 4.53 20.98 16.21
CA PHE A 342 4.42 21.46 14.84
C PHE A 342 3.13 20.93 14.18
N ASN A 343 2.79 21.54 13.06
CA ASN A 343 1.79 21.10 12.11
C ASN A 343 2.48 20.79 10.78
N ILE A 344 2.14 19.68 10.14
CA ILE A 344 2.56 19.38 8.77
C ILE A 344 1.31 19.42 7.90
N ASN A 345 1.24 20.33 6.94
CA ASN A 345 0.23 20.31 5.89
C ASN A 345 0.76 19.44 4.75
N ILE A 346 0.17 18.28 4.53
CA ILE A 346 0.53 17.35 3.45
C ILE A 346 -0.07 17.84 2.13
N VAL A 347 0.71 17.77 1.06
CA VAL A 347 0.28 17.97 -0.33
C VAL A 347 0.25 16.63 -1.07
N SER A 348 1.24 15.77 -0.85
CA SER A 348 1.24 14.41 -1.39
C SER A 348 1.81 13.40 -0.40
N ILE A 349 1.37 12.15 -0.53
CA ILE A 349 1.88 11.00 0.22
C ILE A 349 2.21 9.88 -0.75
N SER A 350 3.26 9.11 -0.45
CA SER A 350 3.51 7.82 -1.07
C SER A 350 3.98 6.82 0.00
N VAL A 351 3.68 5.54 -0.19
CA VAL A 351 4.06 4.47 0.73
C VAL A 351 5.28 3.74 0.16
N GLY A 352 6.26 3.42 1.00
CA GLY A 352 7.43 2.65 0.62
C GLY A 352 7.89 1.69 1.72
N ARG A 353 8.86 0.85 1.38
CA ARG A 353 9.50 -0.09 2.31
C ARG A 353 11.02 0.00 2.16
N LYS A 354 11.74 0.18 3.28
CA LYS A 354 13.21 0.27 3.31
C LYS A 354 13.74 -0.43 4.55
N SER A 355 14.78 -1.25 4.38
CA SER A 355 15.43 -1.98 5.49
C SER A 355 14.44 -2.76 6.38
N GLY A 356 13.43 -3.37 5.77
CA GLY A 356 12.41 -4.16 6.47
C GLY A 356 11.27 -3.35 7.11
N ARG A 357 11.38 -2.03 7.21
CA ARG A 357 10.38 -1.13 7.81
C ARG A 357 9.54 -0.43 6.74
N PHE A 358 8.28 -0.12 7.07
CA PHE A 358 7.41 0.68 6.21
C PHE A 358 7.61 2.17 6.50
N TYR A 359 7.44 3.01 5.47
CA TYR A 359 7.48 4.45 5.62
C TYR A 359 6.50 5.14 4.68
N LEU A 360 6.13 6.36 5.04
CA LEU A 360 5.39 7.32 4.22
C LEU A 360 6.38 8.39 3.77
N SER A 361 6.40 8.69 2.48
CA SER A 361 7.10 9.85 1.93
C SER A 361 6.06 10.92 1.67
N VAL A 362 6.12 12.02 2.43
CA VAL A 362 5.19 13.14 2.33
C VAL A 362 5.86 14.37 1.73
N SER A 363 5.12 15.17 0.98
CA SER A 363 5.49 16.53 0.57
C SER A 363 4.49 17.53 1.15
N GLY A 364 4.87 18.80 1.27
CA GLY A 364 3.96 19.85 1.73
C GLY A 364 4.64 20.95 2.51
N SER A 365 4.04 21.40 3.61
CA SER A 365 4.58 22.49 4.44
C SER A 365 4.56 22.20 5.94
N LEU A 366 5.57 22.70 6.65
CA LEU A 366 5.78 22.56 8.09
C LEU A 366 5.58 23.91 8.78
N ILE A 367 4.79 23.93 9.84
CA ILE A 367 4.61 25.08 10.72
C ILE A 367 5.02 24.67 12.14
N ILE A 368 6.13 25.21 12.64
CA ILE A 368 6.54 25.03 14.03
C ILE A 368 5.69 25.97 14.89
N LYS A 369 4.96 25.40 15.86
CA LYS A 369 4.02 26.14 16.71
C LYS A 369 4.77 27.04 17.69
N ALA A 370 4.11 28.09 18.17
CA ALA A 370 4.51 28.85 19.34
C ALA A 370 4.56 27.93 20.57
N GLN A 371 5.55 28.12 21.43
CA GLN A 371 5.87 27.24 22.55
C GLN A 371 6.10 28.08 23.81
N GLY A 372 5.09 28.85 24.19
CA GLY A 372 5.11 29.71 25.37
C GLY A 372 6.24 30.75 25.31
N ASN A 373 7.11 30.73 26.33
CA ASN A 373 8.18 31.73 26.49
C ASN A 373 9.40 31.51 25.59
N VAL A 374 9.49 30.35 24.90
CA VAL A 374 10.65 29.99 24.06
C VAL A 374 10.46 30.47 22.62
N LEU A 375 9.32 30.12 22.02
CA LEU A 375 8.88 30.63 20.73
C LEU A 375 7.55 31.35 20.95
N THR A 376 7.56 32.68 20.91
CA THR A 376 6.38 33.50 21.22
C THR A 376 5.38 33.57 20.06
N GLN A 377 5.79 33.14 18.87
CA GLN A 377 4.96 33.10 17.66
C GLN A 377 5.24 31.81 16.87
N ASN A 378 4.27 31.37 16.08
CA ASN A 378 4.50 30.33 15.09
C ASN A 378 5.58 30.79 14.12
N LEU A 379 6.42 29.85 13.70
CA LEU A 379 7.35 30.12 12.60
C LEU A 379 6.57 30.23 11.28
N PRO A 380 7.10 30.99 10.30
CA PRO A 380 6.57 30.98 8.94
C PRO A 380 6.47 29.55 8.39
N SER A 381 5.50 29.33 7.51
CA SER A 381 5.34 28.05 6.82
C SER A 381 6.58 27.71 6.00
N ILE A 382 7.03 26.47 6.09
CA ILE A 382 8.24 25.98 5.47
C ILE A 382 7.89 24.85 4.51
N ASP A 383 8.07 25.08 3.21
CA ASP A 383 7.77 24.07 2.21
C ASP A 383 8.89 23.02 2.13
N PHE A 384 8.51 21.75 2.01
CA PHE A 384 9.42 20.62 1.82
C PHE A 384 8.90 19.70 0.72
N GLN A 385 9.82 19.14 -0.07
CA GLN A 385 9.48 18.23 -1.16
C GLN A 385 9.35 16.78 -0.70
N LYS A 386 10.11 16.40 0.33
CA LYS A 386 10.13 15.02 0.82
C LYS A 386 10.53 14.94 2.29
N MET A 387 9.63 14.38 3.09
CA MET A 387 9.83 14.02 4.50
C MET A 387 9.38 12.57 4.67
N ILE A 388 10.15 11.79 5.42
CA ILE A 388 9.87 10.39 5.69
C ILE A 388 9.20 10.29 7.07
N ILE A 389 8.07 9.59 7.14
CA ILE A 389 7.42 9.20 8.38
C ILE A 389 7.46 7.67 8.46
N TRP A 390 8.18 7.13 9.41
CA TRP A 390 8.33 5.69 9.62
C TRP A 390 7.07 5.08 10.26
N ASP A 391 6.93 3.76 10.12
CA ASP A 391 5.86 2.95 10.69
C ASP A 391 5.57 3.15 12.18
N ASN A 392 6.56 3.59 12.96
CA ASN A 392 6.45 3.92 14.38
C ASN A 392 6.12 5.41 14.66
N GLY A 393 5.86 6.20 13.62
CA GLY A 393 5.61 7.65 13.70
C GLY A 393 6.88 8.51 13.75
N GLU A 394 8.08 7.94 13.70
CA GLU A 394 9.32 8.73 13.65
C GLU A 394 9.47 9.47 12.34
N ILE A 395 9.93 10.73 12.41
CA ILE A 395 10.13 11.58 11.25
C ILE A 395 11.62 11.68 10.91
N GLU A 396 11.93 11.62 9.63
CA GLU A 396 13.26 11.84 9.06
C GLU A 396 13.20 12.77 7.85
N LEU A 397 14.20 13.63 7.70
CA LEU A 397 14.38 14.44 6.50
C LEU A 397 15.43 13.77 5.62
N GLU A 398 15.11 13.57 4.34
CA GLU A 398 16.07 12.99 3.39
C GLU A 398 17.29 13.93 3.25
N GLY A 399 18.49 13.43 3.57
CA GLY A 399 19.72 14.23 3.59
C GLY A 399 19.99 14.99 4.90
N GLY A 400 19.19 14.78 5.96
CA GLY A 400 19.41 15.36 7.29
C GLY A 400 18.92 16.81 7.48
N GLY A 401 18.55 17.49 6.40
CA GLY A 401 17.98 18.83 6.40
C GLY A 401 17.57 19.29 5.01
N PHE A 402 16.89 20.44 4.91
CA PHE A 402 16.53 21.06 3.64
C PHE A 402 16.98 22.52 3.60
N VAL A 403 17.46 22.94 2.42
CA VAL A 403 17.74 24.35 2.12
C VAL A 403 16.42 25.02 1.77
N LEU A 404 16.15 26.15 2.40
CA LEU A 404 14.94 26.91 2.17
C LEU A 404 15.03 27.64 0.81
N PRO A 405 14.01 27.55 -0.06
CA PRO A 405 13.96 28.30 -1.32
C PRO A 405 14.04 29.82 -1.09
N LYS A 406 13.51 30.27 0.06
CA LYS A 406 13.57 31.65 0.52
C LYS A 406 13.91 31.68 2.00
N ALA A 407 14.86 32.53 2.38
CA ALA A 407 15.22 32.71 3.79
C ALA A 407 13.99 33.17 4.60
N ILE A 408 13.78 32.55 5.76
CA ILE A 408 12.73 32.92 6.70
C ILE A 408 13.33 33.74 7.84
N THR A 409 12.65 34.81 8.23
CA THR A 409 13.06 35.63 9.37
C THR A 409 12.06 35.47 10.50
N PHE A 410 12.53 35.15 11.70
CA PHE A 410 11.68 35.13 12.89
C PHE A 410 12.37 35.81 14.07
N LYS A 411 11.56 36.24 15.05
CA LYS A 411 12.06 36.86 16.27
C LYS A 411 12.25 35.82 17.35
N LEU A 412 13.43 35.82 17.97
CA LEU A 412 13.71 35.12 19.21
C LEU A 412 13.96 36.17 20.30
N GLY A 413 12.90 36.49 21.06
CA GLY A 413 12.93 37.63 21.98
C GLY A 413 13.19 38.95 21.24
N PRO A 414 14.22 39.74 21.62
CA PRO A 414 14.53 41.02 20.98
C PRO A 414 15.32 40.87 19.66
N VAL A 415 15.76 39.66 19.30
CA VAL A 415 16.69 39.41 18.19
C VAL A 415 15.94 38.86 16.97
N ALA A 416 16.29 39.33 15.76
CA ALA A 416 15.81 38.76 14.51
C ALA A 416 16.83 37.74 13.96
N ILE A 417 16.37 36.52 13.68
CA ILE A 417 17.16 35.44 13.12
C ILE A 417 16.69 35.22 11.68
N SER A 418 17.63 35.22 10.73
CA SER A 418 17.38 34.86 9.33
C SER A 418 17.91 33.47 9.07
N VAL A 419 17.04 32.54 8.68
CA VAL A 419 17.33 31.12 8.49
C VAL A 419 17.27 30.76 7.00
N THR A 420 18.28 30.06 6.52
CA THR A 420 18.42 29.61 5.12
C THR A 420 18.35 28.09 4.97
N ALA A 421 18.51 27.32 6.05
CA ALA A 421 18.30 25.88 6.05
C ALA A 421 17.79 25.38 7.40
N ILE A 422 17.09 24.24 7.38
CA ILE A 422 16.58 23.60 8.59
C ILE A 422 17.02 22.13 8.60
N GLY A 423 17.65 21.71 9.69
CA GLY A 423 18.00 20.33 9.98
C GLY A 423 17.05 19.71 11.00
N PHE A 424 16.99 18.38 11.02
CA PHE A 424 16.25 17.63 12.05
C PHE A 424 17.13 16.55 12.66
N GLY A 425 17.06 16.38 13.97
CA GLY A 425 17.87 15.38 14.66
C GLY A 425 17.30 14.93 16.00
N SER A 426 18.07 14.07 16.68
CA SER A 426 17.74 13.52 17.99
C SER A 426 18.89 13.72 18.97
N HIS A 427 18.56 13.83 20.25
CA HIS A 427 19.51 14.08 21.33
C HIS A 427 19.00 13.44 22.62
N GLU A 428 19.91 12.87 23.41
CA GLU A 428 19.59 12.36 24.74
C GLU A 428 20.39 13.14 25.78
N GLN A 429 19.75 13.51 26.88
CA GLN A 429 20.42 14.15 28.01
C GLN A 429 19.68 13.87 29.31
N MET A 430 20.41 13.95 30.43
CA MET A 430 19.81 13.92 31.76
C MET A 430 19.09 15.23 32.05
N ASN A 431 17.82 15.14 32.47
CA ASN A 431 17.07 16.28 32.96
C ASN A 431 16.22 15.85 34.17
N GLY A 432 16.36 16.56 35.30
CA GLY A 432 15.70 16.19 36.55
C GLY A 432 16.06 14.79 37.08
N GLY A 433 17.27 14.30 36.78
CA GLY A 433 17.74 12.97 37.20
C GLY A 433 17.24 11.81 36.33
N ILE A 434 16.52 12.08 35.24
CA ILE A 434 16.00 11.07 34.31
C ILE A 434 16.65 11.28 32.93
N LEU A 435 17.06 10.21 32.25
CA LEU A 435 17.51 10.27 30.87
C LEU A 435 16.31 10.56 29.96
N ARG A 436 16.28 11.75 29.36
CA ARG A 436 15.20 12.22 28.50
C ARG A 436 15.62 12.12 27.03
N LYS A 437 14.68 11.74 26.16
CA LYS A 437 14.87 11.71 24.70
C LYS A 437 14.28 12.95 24.06
N TYR A 438 15.10 13.66 23.29
CA TYR A 438 14.74 14.87 22.57
C TYR A 438 14.85 14.67 21.07
N LYS A 439 13.98 15.35 20.33
CA LYS A 439 14.17 15.68 18.92
C LYS A 439 14.47 17.18 18.82
N PHE A 440 15.15 17.60 17.76
CA PHE A 440 15.45 19.02 17.55
C PHE A 440 15.29 19.46 16.10
N PHE A 441 14.90 20.73 15.94
CA PHE A 441 15.07 21.48 14.70
C PHE A 441 16.33 22.32 14.80
N GLU A 442 17.25 22.14 13.86
CA GLU A 442 18.45 22.96 13.70
C GLU A 442 18.18 24.06 12.68
N PHE A 443 18.48 25.29 13.01
CA PHE A 443 18.33 26.45 12.15
C PHE A 443 19.72 26.94 11.75
N SER A 444 20.00 26.91 10.45
CA SER A 444 21.25 27.44 9.89
C SER A 444 20.97 28.82 9.26
N GLY A 445 21.73 29.83 9.66
CA GLY A 445 21.58 31.19 9.12
C GLY A 445 22.28 32.29 9.93
N GLY A 446 22.05 33.55 9.56
CA GLY A 446 22.68 34.73 10.18
C GLY A 446 21.79 35.38 11.26
N ILE A 447 22.42 36.05 12.24
CA ILE A 447 21.71 36.79 13.30
C ILE A 447 21.95 38.29 13.09
N SER A 448 20.90 39.10 12.98
CA SER A 448 21.08 40.56 12.91
C SER A 448 20.59 41.23 14.19
N LEU A 449 21.44 42.09 14.75
CA LEU A 449 21.16 42.91 15.92
C LEU A 449 21.15 44.39 15.49
N SER A 450 20.05 44.83 14.88
CA SER A 450 19.81 46.26 14.59
C SER A 450 19.06 46.94 15.74
N PRO A 451 19.37 48.21 16.12
CA PRO A 451 20.35 49.15 15.55
C PRO A 451 21.72 49.14 16.26
N GLY A 452 22.81 49.30 15.52
CA GLY A 452 24.15 49.47 16.13
C GLY A 452 25.39 49.09 15.31
N GLY A 453 25.24 48.61 14.06
CA GLY A 453 26.40 48.11 13.28
C GLY A 453 27.00 46.83 13.88
N ILE A 454 26.15 46.03 14.55
CA ILE A 454 26.50 44.74 15.14
C ILE A 454 25.99 43.65 14.20
N ASP A 455 26.91 42.93 13.57
CA ASP A 455 26.60 41.70 12.84
C ASP A 455 26.91 40.51 13.73
N ALA A 456 25.94 39.63 13.92
CA ALA A 456 26.12 38.41 14.68
C ALA A 456 25.95 37.17 13.79
N ARG A 457 26.68 36.11 14.09
CA ARG A 457 26.54 34.83 13.38
C ARG A 457 26.30 33.74 14.39
N GLY A 458 25.12 33.13 14.33
CA GLY A 458 24.77 32.01 15.19
C GLY A 458 25.13 30.70 14.50
N ASP A 459 25.95 29.88 15.14
CA ASP A 459 26.18 28.51 14.72
C ASP A 459 25.41 27.54 15.64
N GLY A 460 24.78 26.53 15.04
CA GLY A 460 24.03 25.48 15.72
C GLY A 460 22.88 25.97 16.62
N ILE A 461 22.00 26.85 16.10
CA ILE A 461 20.75 27.22 16.80
C ILE A 461 19.79 26.03 16.71
N LYS A 462 19.50 25.39 17.84
CA LYS A 462 18.69 24.17 17.91
C LYS A 462 17.51 24.36 18.86
N TYR A 463 16.31 24.10 18.38
CA TYR A 463 15.09 24.01 19.19
C TYR A 463 14.85 22.55 19.55
N TYR A 464 14.91 22.21 20.84
CA TYR A 464 14.71 20.85 21.36
C TYR A 464 13.32 20.68 21.95
N TYR A 465 12.74 19.50 21.77
CA TYR A 465 11.49 19.08 22.39
C TYR A 465 11.53 17.58 22.74
N THR A 466 10.87 17.19 23.82
CA THR A 466 10.83 15.79 24.28
C THR A 466 9.99 14.90 23.38
N SER A 467 10.46 13.67 23.17
CA SER A 467 9.78 12.62 22.40
C SER A 467 9.67 11.29 23.15
N ASP A 468 9.77 11.31 24.48
CA ASP A 468 9.79 10.13 25.36
C ASP A 468 8.44 9.83 26.02
N GLY A 469 7.38 10.56 25.68
CA GLY A 469 6.04 10.38 26.25
C GLY A 469 5.89 10.86 27.69
N LEU A 470 6.93 11.45 28.29
CA LEU A 470 6.90 12.03 29.63
C LEU A 470 6.47 13.52 29.58
N SER A 471 6.51 14.20 30.73
CA SER A 471 6.18 15.63 30.84
C SER A 471 6.92 16.48 29.81
N ALA A 472 6.19 17.32 29.07
CA ALA A 472 6.77 18.09 27.97
C ALA A 472 7.90 19.01 28.45
N HIS A 473 9.09 18.89 27.84
CA HIS A 473 10.22 19.79 28.08
C HIS A 473 10.77 20.30 26.76
N ARG A 474 11.02 21.62 26.68
CA ARG A 474 11.35 22.34 25.44
C ARG A 474 12.36 23.45 25.74
N TYR A 475 13.36 23.63 24.89
CA TYR A 475 14.35 24.70 25.05
C TYR A 475 15.04 25.01 23.72
N ILE A 476 15.61 26.22 23.62
CA ILE A 476 16.51 26.59 22.52
C ILE A 476 17.94 26.58 23.04
N ARG A 477 18.86 26.08 22.23
CA ARG A 477 20.30 26.17 22.45
C ARG A 477 20.94 26.86 21.26
N ILE A 478 21.89 27.75 21.54
CA ILE A 478 22.76 28.35 20.55
C ILE A 478 24.17 27.83 20.85
N SER A 479 24.79 27.15 19.87
CA SER A 479 26.07 26.47 20.08
C SER A 479 27.25 27.43 19.92
N GLY A 480 27.12 28.48 19.12
CA GLY A 480 28.06 29.59 19.09
C GLY A 480 27.45 30.88 18.56
N ILE A 481 28.01 32.01 18.97
CA ILE A 481 27.65 33.36 18.54
C ILE A 481 28.96 34.08 18.21
N GLY A 482 29.17 34.43 16.94
CA GLY A 482 30.15 35.42 16.51
C GLY A 482 29.57 36.83 16.60
N ILE A 483 30.39 37.83 16.91
CA ILE A 483 30.00 39.24 17.00
C ILE A 483 31.04 40.08 16.26
N ASP A 484 30.61 40.91 15.33
CA ASP A 484 31.43 41.96 14.70
C ASP A 484 30.77 43.33 14.95
N LEU A 485 31.53 44.29 15.50
CA LEU A 485 31.07 45.64 15.81
C LEU A 485 32.04 46.69 15.27
N ILE A 486 31.50 47.68 14.58
CA ILE A 486 32.22 48.85 14.06
C ILE A 486 31.69 50.12 14.72
N ILE A 487 32.56 50.96 15.27
CA ILE A 487 32.18 52.25 15.89
C ILE A 487 32.92 53.41 15.20
N PRO A 488 32.21 54.44 14.71
CA PRO A 488 30.75 54.49 14.52
C PRO A 488 30.31 53.52 13.43
N GLY A 489 29.08 52.98 13.51
CA GLY A 489 28.61 51.91 12.60
C GLY A 489 28.52 52.28 11.11
N SER A 490 28.69 53.56 10.75
CA SER A 490 28.79 54.04 9.37
C SER A 490 30.24 54.11 8.83
N ALA A 491 31.24 53.83 9.67
CA ALA A 491 32.64 53.88 9.30
C ALA A 491 33.08 52.62 8.52
N THR A 492 34.08 52.79 7.65
CA THR A 492 34.84 51.67 7.08
C THR A 492 35.89 51.20 8.09
N ALA A 493 36.46 50.01 7.88
CA ALA A 493 37.48 49.45 8.77
C ALA A 493 38.64 50.42 9.07
N ASP A 494 39.08 51.19 8.07
CA ASP A 494 40.20 52.14 8.22
C ASP A 494 39.82 53.46 8.90
N THR A 495 38.53 53.82 8.89
CA THR A 495 38.03 55.08 9.46
C THR A 495 37.37 54.89 10.84
N ALA A 496 37.16 53.63 11.24
CA ALA A 496 36.57 53.27 12.52
C ALA A 496 37.42 53.76 13.70
N ALA A 497 36.73 54.20 14.75
CA ALA A 497 37.33 54.47 16.05
C ALA A 497 37.64 53.15 16.80
N LEU A 498 36.77 52.16 16.66
CA LEU A 498 36.90 50.85 17.29
C LEU A 498 36.31 49.77 16.37
N LEU A 499 37.08 48.69 16.19
CA LEU A 499 36.62 47.44 15.61
C LEU A 499 36.65 46.39 16.71
N ILE A 500 35.57 45.63 16.87
CA ILE A 500 35.52 44.48 17.78
C ILE A 500 35.09 43.28 16.96
N SER A 501 35.82 42.18 17.05
CA SER A 501 35.42 40.87 16.56
C SER A 501 35.48 39.90 17.72
N GLY A 502 34.46 39.07 17.91
CA GLY A 502 34.43 38.15 19.03
C GLY A 502 33.60 36.92 18.74
N TYR A 503 33.72 35.94 19.63
CA TYR A 503 32.93 34.72 19.59
C TYR A 503 32.62 34.24 21.00
N LEU A 504 31.50 33.54 21.13
CA LEU A 504 31.12 32.72 22.26
C LEU A 504 30.73 31.35 21.69
N SER A 505 31.14 30.27 22.33
CA SER A 505 30.89 28.90 21.93
C SER A 505 30.60 28.05 23.16
N ILE A 506 29.68 27.11 23.02
CA ILE A 506 29.26 26.17 24.05
C ILE A 506 29.45 24.76 23.51
N LYS A 507 30.58 24.13 23.81
CA LYS A 507 30.95 22.80 23.35
C LYS A 507 30.56 21.74 24.39
N ASN A 508 29.82 20.72 23.96
CA ASN A 508 29.64 19.50 24.77
C ASN A 508 30.87 18.60 24.62
N PRO A 509 31.18 17.78 25.64
CA PRO A 509 32.28 16.83 25.54
C PRO A 509 32.05 15.86 24.38
N GLU A 510 33.11 15.54 23.66
CA GLU A 510 33.07 14.50 22.64
C GLU A 510 33.00 13.13 23.34
N GLY A 511 31.90 12.40 23.12
CA GLY A 511 31.67 11.06 23.68
C GLY A 511 30.50 10.95 24.67
N ASN A 512 30.17 9.72 25.05
CA ASN A 512 29.06 9.38 25.95
C ASN A 512 29.38 9.56 27.44
N ASP A 513 30.33 10.43 27.81
CA ASP A 513 30.66 10.68 29.21
C ASP A 513 29.91 11.91 29.75
N PRO A 514 28.74 11.73 30.39
CA PRO A 514 27.99 12.84 30.98
C PRO A 514 28.74 13.55 32.12
N ALA A 515 29.81 12.96 32.68
CA ALA A 515 30.60 13.59 33.73
C ALA A 515 31.53 14.70 33.21
N ALA A 516 31.87 14.70 31.92
CA ALA A 516 32.82 15.65 31.35
C ALA A 516 32.29 17.09 31.28
N GLY A 517 30.97 17.30 31.26
CA GLY A 517 30.32 18.60 31.39
C GLY A 517 30.55 19.60 30.25
N THR A 518 29.68 20.60 30.15
CA THR A 518 29.68 21.60 29.08
C THR A 518 30.85 22.58 29.21
N GLU A 519 31.63 22.76 28.14
CA GLU A 519 32.67 23.79 28.05
C GLU A 519 32.13 25.06 27.38
N TYR A 520 32.37 26.20 28.01
CA TYR A 520 32.12 27.53 27.47
C TYR A 520 33.44 28.12 27.02
N ALA A 521 33.56 28.51 25.76
CA ALA A 521 34.74 29.16 25.20
C ALA A 521 34.33 30.47 24.55
N GLY A 522 35.11 31.53 24.71
CA GLY A 522 34.82 32.78 24.02
C GLY A 522 36.05 33.65 23.96
N GLY A 523 36.02 34.61 23.06
CA GLY A 523 37.08 35.59 22.95
C GLY A 523 36.62 36.83 22.20
N ILE A 524 37.33 37.93 22.45
CA ILE A 524 37.14 39.20 21.80
C ILE A 524 38.51 39.70 21.37
N ASP A 525 38.61 40.12 20.12
CA ASP A 525 39.70 40.91 19.57
C ASP A 525 39.18 42.33 19.32
N PHE A 526 39.97 43.33 19.65
CA PHE A 526 39.67 44.71 19.31
C PHE A 526 40.83 45.39 18.58
N LYS A 527 40.50 46.35 17.72
CA LYS A 527 41.45 47.25 17.06
C LYS A 527 40.99 48.69 17.25
N LEU A 528 41.95 49.55 17.57
CA LEU A 528 41.81 51.00 17.61
C LEU A 528 42.68 51.58 16.49
N PRO A 529 42.19 51.64 15.23
CA PRO A 529 43.01 51.97 14.06
C PRO A 529 43.74 53.31 14.21
N LYS A 530 43.06 54.31 14.77
CA LYS A 530 43.61 55.66 15.01
C LYS A 530 44.76 55.69 16.01
N LEU A 531 44.75 54.79 16.99
CA LEU A 531 45.80 54.67 18.01
C LEU A 531 46.86 53.63 17.64
N LYS A 532 46.65 52.89 16.54
CA LYS A 532 47.49 51.74 16.13
C LYS A 532 47.71 50.75 17.29
N MET A 533 46.62 50.47 18.00
CA MET A 533 46.60 49.53 19.12
C MET A 533 45.61 48.41 18.81
N SER A 534 45.95 47.21 19.28
CA SER A 534 45.06 46.06 19.27
C SER A 534 45.16 45.33 20.60
N GLY A 535 44.16 44.53 20.90
CA GLY A 535 44.23 43.65 22.05
C GLY A 535 43.19 42.55 21.93
N SER A 536 43.29 41.60 22.84
CA SER A 536 42.45 40.43 22.87
C SER A 536 42.17 39.98 24.30
N ALA A 537 41.04 39.33 24.48
CA ALA A 537 40.68 38.65 25.71
C ALA A 537 39.93 37.37 25.35
N ALA A 538 40.45 36.22 25.74
CA ALA A 538 39.82 34.92 25.52
C ALA A 538 39.69 34.15 26.82
N MET A 539 38.66 33.32 26.92
CA MET A 539 38.36 32.50 28.09
C MET A 539 37.83 31.13 27.67
N ARG A 540 38.21 30.08 28.42
CA ARG A 540 37.50 28.80 28.42
C ARG A 540 37.13 28.43 29.85
N MET A 541 35.96 27.83 30.04
CA MET A 541 35.41 27.47 31.34
C MET A 541 34.59 26.19 31.27
N ASN A 542 34.84 25.26 32.19
CA ASN A 542 33.96 24.15 32.48
C ASN A 542 33.45 24.31 33.93
N PRO A 543 32.14 24.44 34.17
CA PRO A 543 31.61 24.60 35.53
C PRO A 543 31.46 23.25 36.25
N ASN A 544 31.27 22.14 35.53
CA ASN A 544 31.12 20.80 36.12
C ASN A 544 32.45 20.26 36.64
N VAL A 545 33.53 20.56 35.91
CA VAL A 545 34.91 20.39 36.38
C VAL A 545 35.44 21.81 36.55
N PRO A 546 35.41 22.42 37.76
CA PRO A 546 35.58 23.87 37.97
C PRO A 546 36.97 24.35 37.52
N ALA A 547 37.11 24.52 36.21
CA ALA A 547 38.34 24.70 35.48
C ALA A 547 38.13 25.84 34.50
N PHE A 548 39.08 26.76 34.47
CA PHE A 548 39.04 27.88 33.54
C PHE A 548 40.44 28.29 33.12
N ILE A 549 40.52 28.95 31.97
CA ILE A 549 41.72 29.64 31.49
C ILE A 549 41.29 30.96 30.86
N VAL A 550 42.02 32.03 31.15
CA VAL A 550 41.83 33.38 30.62
C VAL A 550 43.16 33.83 30.01
N ASP A 551 43.11 34.27 28.77
CA ASP A 551 44.23 34.80 27.99
C ASP A 551 43.93 36.24 27.61
N LEU A 552 44.79 37.17 27.99
CA LEU A 552 44.65 38.60 27.73
C LEU A 552 45.87 39.09 26.96
N GLY A 553 45.66 39.84 25.89
CA GLY A 553 46.73 40.42 25.07
C GLY A 553 46.49 41.90 24.80
N ILE A 554 47.56 42.70 24.76
CA ILE A 554 47.56 44.05 24.22
C ILE A 554 48.83 44.28 23.41
N GLU A 555 48.68 44.89 22.25
CA GLU A 555 49.74 45.23 21.31
C GLU A 555 49.67 46.71 20.95
N MET A 556 50.83 47.34 20.87
CA MET A 556 51.02 48.76 20.62
C MET A 556 52.01 48.93 19.47
N ALA A 557 51.70 49.82 18.52
CA ALA A 557 52.64 50.14 17.45
C ALA A 557 53.88 50.90 17.93
N SER A 558 53.75 51.68 19.01
CA SER A 558 54.87 52.42 19.62
C SER A 558 55.26 51.75 20.94
N PRO A 559 56.55 51.42 21.13
CA PRO A 559 56.97 50.69 22.32
C PRO A 559 57.08 51.60 23.55
N VAL A 560 56.90 50.99 24.73
CA VAL A 560 57.36 51.60 25.99
C VAL A 560 58.86 51.40 26.09
N LEU A 561 59.64 52.49 25.99
CA LEU A 561 61.11 52.45 25.98
C LEU A 561 61.68 52.00 27.34
N LEU A 562 62.63 51.07 27.30
CA LEU A 562 63.35 50.59 28.48
C LEU A 562 64.65 51.37 28.68
N GLY A 563 64.53 52.68 28.93
CA GLY A 563 65.67 53.60 29.06
C GLY A 563 66.48 53.75 27.76
N ALA A 564 67.76 54.11 27.88
CA ALA A 564 68.66 54.31 26.74
C ALA A 564 69.20 53.00 26.12
N THR A 565 68.52 51.88 26.33
CA THR A 565 68.99 50.54 25.90
C THR A 565 68.71 50.25 24.42
N GLY A 566 67.87 51.06 23.76
CA GLY A 566 67.35 50.77 22.43
C GLY A 566 66.28 49.67 22.42
N LEU A 567 65.89 49.14 23.59
CA LEU A 567 64.85 48.12 23.73
C LEU A 567 63.51 48.76 24.10
N GLY A 568 62.43 48.14 23.67
CA GLY A 568 61.08 48.62 23.90
C GLY A 568 60.07 47.49 24.06
N ILE A 569 59.07 47.70 24.91
CA ILE A 569 57.97 46.76 25.11
C ILE A 569 56.83 47.12 24.15
N TYR A 570 56.52 46.23 23.21
CA TYR A 570 55.48 46.42 22.19
C TYR A 570 54.11 45.83 22.59
N GLY A 571 54.05 45.09 23.68
CA GLY A 571 52.81 44.48 24.13
C GLY A 571 52.95 43.72 25.43
N PHE A 572 51.80 43.34 25.99
CA PHE A 572 51.70 42.50 27.17
C PHE A 572 50.73 41.36 26.89
N ARG A 573 51.05 40.16 27.37
CA ARG A 573 50.15 39.03 27.36
C ARG A 573 50.13 38.37 28.73
N ALA A 574 48.96 38.01 29.22
CA ALA A 574 48.77 37.36 30.50
C ALA A 574 47.89 36.12 30.33
N LEU A 575 48.29 35.02 30.96
CA LEU A 575 47.53 33.77 31.00
C LEU A 575 47.29 33.39 32.46
N ALA A 576 46.03 33.22 32.85
CA ALA A 576 45.64 32.81 34.18
C ALA A 576 44.64 31.67 34.10
N GLY A 577 44.75 30.66 34.97
CA GLY A 577 43.81 29.54 34.94
C GLY A 577 43.83 28.70 36.21
N LYS A 578 42.82 27.85 36.34
CA LYS A 578 42.64 26.89 37.43
C LYS A 578 42.27 25.54 36.84
N ASN A 579 42.86 24.47 37.38
CA ASN A 579 42.61 23.09 36.94
C ASN A 579 42.89 22.85 35.44
N TYR A 580 43.90 23.56 34.90
CA TYR A 580 44.46 23.35 33.58
C TYR A 580 45.95 23.01 33.71
N VAL A 581 46.41 22.03 32.91
CA VAL A 581 47.84 21.69 32.81
C VAL A 581 48.30 22.06 31.41
N ALA A 582 49.22 23.03 31.32
CA ALA A 582 49.92 23.31 30.08
C ALA A 582 50.81 22.09 29.75
N ARG A 583 50.47 21.34 28.69
CA ARG A 583 51.28 20.21 28.22
C ARG A 583 52.23 20.68 27.13
N LYS A 584 53.52 20.40 27.27
CA LYS A 584 54.57 20.74 26.29
C LYS A 584 54.30 20.15 24.91
N GLY A 585 53.72 18.95 24.86
CA GLY A 585 53.32 18.30 23.61
C GLY A 585 52.30 19.08 22.78
N ALA A 586 51.45 19.91 23.38
CA ALA A 586 50.51 20.77 22.63
C ALA A 586 51.20 21.92 21.89
N ALA A 587 52.45 22.25 22.28
CA ALA A 587 53.31 23.24 21.63
C ALA A 587 54.44 22.60 20.80
N ASN A 588 54.40 21.28 20.56
CA ASN A 588 55.49 20.51 19.93
C ASN A 588 56.86 20.66 20.62
N ILE A 589 56.87 20.90 21.93
CA ILE A 589 58.11 20.97 22.73
C ILE A 589 58.34 19.59 23.37
N PRO A 590 59.51 18.95 23.19
CA PRO A 590 59.86 17.70 23.87
C PRO A 590 59.73 17.83 25.39
N GLU A 591 59.31 16.76 26.08
CA GLU A 591 59.06 16.84 27.53
C GLU A 591 60.32 17.17 28.34
N GLU A 592 61.49 16.78 27.81
CA GLU A 592 62.81 17.04 28.39
C GLU A 592 63.33 18.49 28.22
N GLU A 593 62.77 19.31 27.33
CA GLU A 593 63.29 20.68 27.11
C GLU A 593 62.80 21.67 28.19
N GLN A 594 63.70 22.53 28.69
CA GLN A 594 63.31 23.61 29.60
C GLN A 594 62.58 24.73 28.83
N TRP A 595 61.71 25.47 29.51
CA TRP A 595 61.08 26.66 28.93
C TRP A 595 62.16 27.72 28.63
N GLU A 596 62.56 27.85 27.37
CA GLU A 596 63.49 28.90 26.94
C GLU A 596 62.72 30.15 26.48
N ILE A 597 63.02 31.29 27.12
CA ILE A 597 62.61 32.61 26.64
C ILE A 597 63.51 32.98 25.46
N LYS A 598 63.01 32.83 24.23
CA LYS A 598 63.73 33.30 23.03
C LYS A 598 63.53 34.80 22.84
N LYS A 599 64.64 35.52 22.72
CA LYS A 599 64.68 36.93 22.34
C LYS A 599 64.27 37.05 20.87
N ALA A 600 63.20 37.80 20.57
CA ALA A 600 62.86 38.14 19.20
C ALA A 600 64.01 38.96 18.58
N ALA A 601 64.50 38.52 17.42
CA ALA A 601 65.53 39.19 16.64
C ALA A 601 64.95 40.36 15.84
#